data_AF-A0A7C6RRD8-F1
#
_entry.id   AF-A0A7C6RRD8-F1
#
_cell.length_a   1.000
_cell.length_b   1.000
_cell.length_c   1.000
_cell.angle_alpha   90.00
_cell.angle_beta   90.00
_cell.angle_gamma   90.00
#
_symmetry.space_group_name_H-M   'P 1'
#
loop_
_entity.id
_entity.type
_entity.pdbx_description
1 polymer ?
#
loop_
_entity_poly.entity_id
_entity_poly.type
_entity_poly.pdbx_seq_one_letter_code
_entity_poly.pdbx_strand_id
1 'polypeptide(L)'
;NEIIYKGFFHSYGVDMAKLSRIADKFNNTQENDLEQENYCSINFGGKYFSKYDAFIIGEIREEIDNLYNTRKISEKEFNVLLSSLIYSVDKISNTVGHYDAYRKIKNIDDLFKYQLIEPIDTREKTIQIYREDANELVEKIKSIDIAFVDPPYNSRQYSRFYHVLENITRWDKPELYGVAMKPEPDNMSDYCRVAAAEVFEDLITKLDCKYIVVTYNNTYNSKSNSSRNKIELGELEDTLKKKGALKKFSMDHNFFNAGKTEFKNHKEFVYVVEAK
;
A
#
# COMPACT_ATOMS: atom_id res chain seq x y z
N ASN A 1 -1.79 5.09 -3.25
CA ASN A 1 -0.87 6.23 -3.49
C ASN A 1 0.45 5.76 -4.15
N GLU A 2 1.06 6.52 -5.06
CA GLU A 2 2.33 6.20 -5.77
C GLU A 2 3.60 6.85 -5.19
N ILE A 3 3.47 7.73 -4.18
CA ILE A 3 4.57 8.50 -3.57
C ILE A 3 5.71 7.61 -3.09
N ILE A 4 5.40 6.47 -2.47
CA ILE A 4 6.42 5.55 -1.96
C ILE A 4 7.32 5.02 -3.08
N TYR A 5 6.73 4.68 -4.22
CA TYR A 5 7.49 4.23 -5.39
C TYR A 5 8.36 5.36 -5.94
N LYS A 6 7.83 6.59 -6.03
CA LYS A 6 8.63 7.76 -6.44
C LYS A 6 9.80 8.03 -5.46
N GLY A 7 9.56 7.91 -4.16
CA GLY A 7 10.57 8.10 -3.11
C GLY A 7 11.70 7.05 -3.15
N PHE A 8 11.41 5.80 -3.52
CA PHE A 8 12.47 4.79 -3.69
C PHE A 8 13.15 4.85 -5.05
N PHE A 9 12.39 5.05 -6.15
CA PHE A 9 12.89 4.82 -7.51
C PHE A 9 13.23 6.09 -8.30
N HIS A 10 12.67 7.25 -7.95
CA HIS A 10 12.85 8.51 -8.68
C HIS A 10 13.67 9.56 -7.91
N SER A 11 14.51 9.10 -6.99
CA SER A 11 15.28 9.95 -6.06
C SER A 11 16.70 10.26 -6.52
N TYR A 12 17.04 9.93 -7.77
CA TYR A 12 18.33 10.31 -8.34
C TYR A 12 18.52 11.84 -8.31
N GLY A 13 19.64 12.29 -7.74
CA GLY A 13 20.01 13.70 -7.59
C GLY A 13 19.45 14.39 -6.34
N VAL A 14 18.80 13.66 -5.43
CA VAL A 14 18.37 14.19 -4.12
C VAL A 14 19.58 14.48 -3.22
N ASP A 15 19.58 15.64 -2.56
CA ASP A 15 20.57 15.99 -1.54
C ASP A 15 20.23 15.30 -0.22
N MET A 16 20.75 14.08 -0.03
CA MET A 16 20.50 13.29 1.19
C MET A 16 21.07 13.97 2.45
N ALA A 17 22.12 14.78 2.34
CA ALA A 17 22.66 15.50 3.49
C ALA A 17 21.69 16.60 3.95
N LYS A 18 21.04 17.29 3.02
CA LYS A 18 19.93 18.21 3.32
C LYS A 18 18.75 17.49 3.94
N LEU A 19 18.34 16.34 3.40
CA LEU A 19 17.24 15.57 3.98
C LEU A 19 17.55 15.07 5.39
N SER A 20 18.81 14.66 5.65
CA SER A 20 19.26 14.29 7.00
C SER A 20 19.10 15.44 7.98
N ARG A 21 19.51 16.66 7.61
CA ARG A 21 19.33 17.85 8.47
C ARG A 21 17.86 18.16 8.74
N ILE A 22 16.97 17.90 7.78
CA ILE A 22 15.52 18.06 7.96
C ILE A 22 14.98 16.98 8.90
N ALA A 23 15.35 15.72 8.70
CA ALA A 23 14.98 14.60 9.56
C ALA A 23 15.45 14.79 11.02
N ASP A 24 16.67 15.32 11.21
CA ASP A 24 17.18 15.66 12.54
C ASP A 24 16.33 16.74 13.21
N LYS A 25 15.87 17.75 12.46
CA LYS A 25 14.94 18.75 13.00
C LYS A 25 13.62 18.12 13.42
N PHE A 26 13.03 17.27 12.58
CA PHE A 26 11.79 16.57 12.90
C PHE A 26 11.89 15.74 14.19
N ASN A 27 13.02 15.07 14.41
CA ASN A 27 13.26 14.29 15.63
C ASN A 27 13.57 15.15 16.88
N ASN A 28 13.92 16.42 16.70
CA ASN A 28 14.27 17.34 17.79
C ASN A 28 13.20 18.41 18.06
N THR A 29 12.06 18.37 17.36
CA THR A 29 10.91 19.23 17.64
C THR A 29 10.43 18.95 19.07
N GLN A 30 10.57 19.93 19.97
CA GLN A 30 10.33 19.77 21.40
C GLN A 30 8.83 19.67 21.75
N GLU A 31 8.56 19.00 22.87
CA GLU A 31 7.27 18.67 23.51
C GLU A 31 6.34 19.86 23.84
N ASN A 32 6.78 21.10 23.66
CA ASN A 32 6.25 22.25 24.39
C ASN A 32 4.92 22.83 23.88
N ASP A 33 4.36 22.34 22.77
CA ASP A 33 3.12 22.87 22.18
C ASP A 33 1.96 21.84 22.14
N LEU A 34 1.88 20.94 23.13
CA LEU A 34 0.70 20.08 23.32
C LEU A 34 -0.61 20.86 23.63
N GLU A 35 -0.59 22.19 23.64
CA GLU A 35 -1.77 23.02 23.85
C GLU A 35 -2.72 23.04 22.64
N GLN A 36 -2.27 22.65 21.44
CA GLN A 36 -3.11 22.64 20.23
C GLN A 36 -3.23 21.24 19.61
N GLU A 37 -4.47 20.78 19.40
CA GLU A 37 -4.72 19.55 18.67
C GLU A 37 -4.66 19.80 17.15
N ASN A 38 -4.12 18.84 16.39
CA ASN A 38 -4.10 18.86 14.92
C ASN A 38 -4.93 17.70 14.35
N TYR A 39 -5.06 17.65 13.02
CA TYR A 39 -5.91 16.66 12.35
C TYR A 39 -5.56 15.22 12.76
N CYS A 40 -4.28 14.87 12.85
CA CYS A 40 -3.86 13.52 13.22
C CYS A 40 -4.12 13.22 14.70
N SER A 41 -3.84 14.15 15.63
CA SER A 41 -4.06 13.92 17.06
C SER A 41 -5.54 13.74 17.41
N ILE A 42 -6.43 14.53 16.78
CA ILE A 42 -7.89 14.42 16.93
C ILE A 42 -8.39 13.07 16.42
N ASN A 43 -7.99 12.71 15.20
CA ASN A 43 -8.60 11.59 14.50
C ASN A 43 -7.95 10.25 14.84
N PHE A 44 -6.62 10.19 14.93
CA PHE A 44 -5.86 8.94 15.07
C PHE A 44 -5.21 8.76 16.44
N GLY A 45 -5.08 9.83 17.23
CA GLY A 45 -4.54 9.79 18.59
C GLY A 45 -5.42 8.98 19.55
N GLY A 46 -4.77 8.19 20.41
CA GLY A 46 -5.41 7.24 21.32
C GLY A 46 -6.08 6.06 20.62
N LYS A 47 -5.84 5.88 19.31
CA LYS A 47 -6.41 4.82 18.48
C LYS A 47 -5.30 4.06 17.78
N TYR A 48 -4.85 4.58 16.65
CA TYR A 48 -3.77 4.00 15.85
C TYR A 48 -2.39 4.38 16.36
N PHE A 49 -2.28 5.51 17.05
CA PHE A 49 -1.05 6.01 17.64
C PHE A 49 -1.34 6.56 19.02
N SER A 50 -0.32 6.82 19.83
CA SER A 50 -0.49 7.65 21.02
C SER A 50 -0.96 9.05 20.62
N LYS A 51 -1.47 9.84 21.58
CA LYS A 51 -1.89 11.22 21.26
C LYS A 51 -0.71 12.09 20.83
N TYR A 52 0.44 11.91 21.50
CA TYR A 52 1.67 12.64 21.22
C TYR A 52 2.22 12.26 19.84
N ASP A 53 2.38 10.98 19.54
CA ASP A 53 2.87 10.52 18.24
C ASP A 53 1.97 11.00 17.10
N ALA A 54 0.64 10.92 17.28
CA ALA A 54 -0.30 11.42 16.29
C ALA A 54 -0.15 12.93 16.05
N PHE A 55 0.09 13.72 17.10
CA PHE A 55 0.37 15.14 16.97
C PHE A 55 1.66 15.39 16.18
N ILE A 56 2.76 14.75 16.57
CA ILE A 56 4.07 14.90 15.89
C ILE A 56 3.99 14.49 14.41
N ILE A 57 3.30 13.40 14.09
CA ILE A 57 3.05 12.98 12.70
C ILE A 57 2.36 14.09 11.91
N GLY A 58 1.35 14.74 12.50
CA GLY A 58 0.65 15.86 11.89
C GLY A 58 1.55 17.07 11.64
N GLU A 59 2.34 17.47 12.63
CA GLU A 59 3.26 18.62 12.51
C GLU A 59 4.32 18.39 11.43
N ILE A 60 4.93 17.20 11.42
CA ILE A 60 5.92 16.84 10.41
C ILE A 60 5.29 16.84 9.02
N ARG A 61 4.07 16.33 8.89
CA ARG A 61 3.38 16.31 7.61
C ARG A 61 3.07 17.71 7.10
N GLU A 62 2.61 18.63 7.97
CA GLU A 62 2.42 20.05 7.62
C GLU A 62 3.74 20.70 7.18
N GLU A 63 4.83 20.47 7.92
CA GLU A 63 6.12 21.07 7.59
C GLU A 63 6.68 20.53 6.26
N ILE A 64 6.46 19.26 5.91
CA ILE A 64 6.81 18.72 4.59
C ILE A 64 6.08 19.48 3.46
N ASP A 65 4.77 19.75 3.61
CA ASP A 65 4.02 20.56 2.63
C ASP A 65 4.52 22.01 2.59
N ASN A 66 4.78 22.61 3.75
CA ASN A 66 5.32 23.97 3.84
C ASN A 66 6.67 24.10 3.12
N LEU A 67 7.60 23.18 3.37
CA LEU A 67 8.90 23.14 2.70
C LEU A 67 8.74 23.03 1.17
N TYR A 68 7.78 22.23 0.69
CA TYR A 68 7.53 22.05 -0.73
C TYR A 68 6.88 23.28 -1.37
N ASN A 69 5.80 23.80 -0.76
CA ASN A 69 5.06 24.97 -1.23
C ASN A 69 5.91 26.25 -1.23
N THR A 70 6.83 26.38 -0.28
CA THR A 70 7.80 27.48 -0.22
C THR A 70 9.05 27.23 -1.07
N ARG A 71 9.08 26.14 -1.86
CA ARG A 71 10.18 25.75 -2.77
C ARG A 71 11.53 25.53 -2.07
N LYS A 72 11.52 25.23 -0.78
CA LYS A 72 12.73 24.85 -0.03
C LYS A 72 13.15 23.42 -0.34
N ILE A 73 12.23 22.57 -0.78
CA ILE A 73 12.50 21.23 -1.31
C ILE A 73 11.89 21.05 -2.70
N SER A 74 12.49 20.18 -3.49
CA SER A 74 12.01 19.71 -4.79
C SER A 74 10.95 18.62 -4.64
N GLU A 75 10.25 18.27 -5.73
CA GLU A 75 9.29 17.16 -5.75
C GLU A 75 9.94 15.82 -5.37
N LYS A 76 11.17 15.56 -5.83
CA LYS A 76 11.91 14.33 -5.48
C LYS A 76 12.20 14.27 -3.97
N GLU A 77 12.68 15.37 -3.41
CA GLU A 77 12.93 15.50 -1.97
C GLU A 77 11.64 15.36 -1.15
N PHE A 78 10.54 15.96 -1.61
CA PHE A 78 9.21 15.79 -1.04
C PHE A 78 8.79 14.32 -1.03
N ASN A 79 8.93 13.61 -2.15
CA ASN A 79 8.58 12.19 -2.24
C ASN A 79 9.41 11.34 -1.27
N VAL A 80 10.72 11.61 -1.12
CA VAL A 80 11.57 10.91 -0.14
C VAL A 80 11.12 11.19 1.28
N LEU A 81 10.90 12.46 1.65
CA LEU A 81 10.47 12.84 3.00
C LEU A 81 9.08 12.28 3.35
N LEU A 82 8.12 12.35 2.43
CA LEU A 82 6.79 11.83 2.68
C LEU A 82 6.81 10.30 2.76
N SER A 83 7.57 9.62 1.91
CA SER A 83 7.76 8.16 2.01
C SER A 83 8.40 7.75 3.34
N SER A 84 9.37 8.53 3.82
CA SER A 84 10.03 8.34 5.12
C SER A 84 9.07 8.53 6.30
N LEU A 85 8.18 9.51 6.21
CA LEU A 85 7.11 9.70 7.19
C LEU A 85 6.21 8.45 7.23
N ILE A 86 5.66 8.03 6.09
CA ILE A 86 4.74 6.89 6.01
C ILE A 86 5.38 5.61 6.54
N TYR A 87 6.65 5.36 6.20
CA TYR A 87 7.40 4.20 6.71
C TYR A 87 7.61 4.25 8.22
N SER A 88 7.86 5.44 8.77
CA SER A 88 8.02 5.65 10.22
C SER A 88 6.68 5.51 10.97
N VAL A 89 5.58 5.97 10.38
CA VAL A 89 4.21 5.86 10.91
C VAL A 89 3.76 4.40 11.01
N ASP A 90 4.04 3.58 9.99
CA ASP A 90 3.62 2.18 9.98
C ASP A 90 4.26 1.37 11.11
N LYS A 91 5.55 1.64 11.38
CA LYS A 91 6.35 0.96 12.43
C LYS A 91 5.81 1.09 13.85
N ILE A 92 5.17 2.20 14.15
CA ILE A 92 4.65 2.51 15.50
C ILE A 92 3.13 2.32 15.60
N SER A 93 2.50 1.82 14.53
CA SER A 93 1.05 1.68 14.49
C SER A 93 0.54 0.64 15.51
N ASN A 94 -0.52 1.00 16.23
CA ASN A 94 -1.24 0.12 17.15
C ASN A 94 -2.19 -0.84 16.41
N THR A 95 -1.65 -1.55 15.42
CA THR A 95 -2.39 -2.47 14.54
C THR A 95 -1.68 -3.84 14.46
N VAL A 96 -2.21 -4.75 13.63
CA VAL A 96 -1.59 -6.06 13.34
C VAL A 96 -1.40 -6.24 11.82
N GLY A 97 -0.84 -5.21 11.18
CA GLY A 97 -0.47 -5.22 9.75
C GLY A 97 -1.46 -4.51 8.82
N HIS A 98 -2.59 -4.01 9.32
CA HIS A 98 -3.51 -3.17 8.55
C HIS A 98 -4.32 -2.24 9.48
N TYR A 99 -4.86 -1.17 8.94
CA TYR A 99 -5.62 -0.15 9.66
C TYR A 99 -7.13 -0.40 9.66
N ASP A 100 -7.61 -1.61 9.32
CA ASP A 100 -9.04 -1.94 9.40
C ASP A 100 -9.59 -1.86 10.85
N ALA A 101 -8.71 -2.06 11.83
CA ALA A 101 -8.95 -1.91 13.26
C ALA A 101 -7.64 -1.63 14.01
N TYR A 102 -7.75 -1.09 15.22
CA TYR A 102 -6.64 -0.93 16.17
C TYR A 102 -6.88 -1.72 17.45
N ARG A 103 -5.80 -2.04 18.17
CA ARG A 103 -5.89 -2.81 19.41
C ARG A 103 -6.40 -1.89 20.55
N LYS A 104 -7.25 -2.42 21.43
CA LYS A 104 -7.73 -1.69 22.61
C LYS A 104 -6.70 -1.75 23.74
N ILE A 105 -5.64 -0.96 23.60
CA ILE A 105 -4.58 -0.81 24.60
C ILE A 105 -4.89 0.43 25.44
N LYS A 106 -4.76 0.33 26.77
CA LYS A 106 -5.07 1.43 27.69
C LYS A 106 -4.10 2.61 27.53
N ASN A 107 -2.81 2.31 27.42
CA ASN A 107 -1.74 3.29 27.22
C ASN A 107 -0.96 2.86 25.97
N ILE A 108 -0.98 3.69 24.93
CA ILE A 108 -0.14 3.50 23.74
C ILE A 108 1.14 4.31 24.00
N ASP A 109 2.29 3.66 23.91
CA ASP A 109 3.58 4.29 24.15
C ASP A 109 3.91 5.31 23.06
N ASP A 110 4.64 6.36 23.42
CA ASP A 110 5.18 7.35 22.51
C ASP A 110 6.49 6.80 21.90
N LEU A 111 6.41 6.39 20.63
CA LEU A 111 7.48 5.64 19.96
C LEU A 111 7.93 6.29 18.66
N PHE A 112 7.27 7.36 18.21
CA PHE A 112 7.52 7.91 16.89
C PHE A 112 8.95 8.43 16.77
N LYS A 113 9.66 7.92 15.75
CA LYS A 113 10.96 8.41 15.33
C LYS A 113 10.98 8.51 13.83
N TYR A 114 11.28 9.70 13.31
CA TYR A 114 11.38 9.94 11.89
C TYR A 114 12.66 9.30 11.34
N GLN A 115 12.50 8.33 10.44
CA GLN A 115 13.59 7.62 9.79
C GLN A 115 13.51 7.82 8.27
N LEU A 116 14.61 8.30 7.69
CA LEU A 116 14.72 8.40 6.23
C LEU A 116 14.71 7.01 5.61
N ILE A 117 13.97 6.86 4.50
CA ILE A 117 14.19 5.74 3.60
C ILE A 117 15.57 5.83 2.96
N GLU A 118 16.07 4.71 2.48
CA GLU A 118 17.24 4.63 1.62
C GLU A 118 16.77 4.43 0.17
N PRO A 119 16.79 5.49 -0.66
CA PRO A 119 16.38 5.35 -2.05
C PRO A 119 17.30 4.39 -2.81
N ILE A 120 16.74 3.73 -3.82
CA ILE A 120 17.46 2.76 -4.65
C ILE A 120 18.20 3.52 -5.76
N ASP A 121 19.42 3.09 -6.06
CA ASP A 121 20.18 3.62 -7.19
C ASP A 121 19.60 3.09 -8.51
N THR A 122 18.97 4.00 -9.26
CA THR A 122 18.26 3.69 -10.51
C THR A 122 18.89 4.36 -11.73
N ARG A 123 20.14 4.87 -11.64
CA ARG A 123 20.82 5.63 -12.71
C ARG A 123 20.85 4.95 -14.08
N GLU A 124 20.97 3.63 -14.09
CA GLU A 124 21.06 2.82 -15.31
C GLU A 124 19.71 2.17 -15.70
N LYS A 125 18.62 2.61 -15.08
CA LYS A 125 17.28 2.03 -15.25
C LYS A 125 16.31 3.11 -15.72
N THR A 126 15.45 2.74 -16.67
CA THR A 126 14.28 3.53 -17.03
C THR A 126 13.10 3.01 -16.24
N ILE A 127 12.56 3.82 -15.32
CA ILE A 127 11.44 3.43 -14.45
C ILE A 127 10.27 4.35 -14.72
N GLN A 128 9.14 3.77 -15.10
CA GLN A 128 7.87 4.46 -15.26
C GLN A 128 6.91 4.01 -14.17
N ILE A 129 6.24 4.97 -13.53
CA ILE A 129 5.31 4.73 -12.43
C ILE A 129 3.98 5.36 -12.84
N TYR A 130 2.92 4.55 -12.80
CA TYR A 130 1.57 4.97 -13.17
C TYR A 130 0.63 4.80 -11.99
N ARG A 131 -0.31 5.73 -11.84
CA ARG A 131 -1.41 5.66 -10.87
C ARG A 131 -2.72 5.73 -11.63
N GLU A 132 -3.07 4.61 -12.25
CA GLU A 132 -4.24 4.46 -13.13
C GLU A 132 -4.86 3.08 -12.89
N ASP A 133 -6.05 2.85 -13.44
CA ASP A 133 -6.61 1.50 -13.50
C ASP A 133 -5.71 0.61 -14.35
N ALA A 134 -5.35 -0.57 -13.82
CA ALA A 134 -4.44 -1.48 -14.50
C ALA A 134 -5.00 -1.99 -15.84
N ASN A 135 -6.32 -2.22 -15.92
CA ASN A 135 -6.99 -2.68 -17.12
C ASN A 135 -6.99 -1.60 -18.22
N GLU A 136 -7.01 -0.31 -17.85
CA GLU A 136 -6.83 0.80 -18.79
C GLU A 136 -5.35 0.99 -19.18
N LEU A 137 -4.44 0.82 -18.23
CA LEU A 137 -3.01 1.06 -18.45
C LEU A 137 -2.39 0.08 -19.47
N VAL A 138 -2.78 -1.20 -19.41
CA VAL A 138 -2.25 -2.24 -20.32
C VAL A 138 -2.64 -2.01 -21.78
N GLU A 139 -3.65 -1.17 -22.05
CA GLU A 139 -3.98 -0.75 -23.40
C GLU A 139 -2.97 0.26 -23.95
N LYS A 140 -2.31 1.03 -23.09
CA LYS A 140 -1.36 2.10 -23.45
C LYS A 140 0.08 1.58 -23.54
N ILE A 141 0.44 0.59 -22.72
CA ILE A 141 1.79 0.01 -22.69
C ILE A 141 1.82 -1.22 -23.60
N LYS A 142 2.79 -1.26 -24.54
CA LYS A 142 2.93 -2.33 -25.54
C LYS A 142 4.34 -2.92 -25.52
N SER A 143 4.48 -4.10 -26.14
CA SER A 143 5.76 -4.79 -26.32
C SER A 143 6.49 -5.11 -25.01
N ILE A 144 5.76 -5.66 -24.04
CA ILE A 144 6.31 -6.03 -22.73
C ILE A 144 6.98 -7.42 -22.82
N ASP A 145 8.20 -7.57 -22.30
CA ASP A 145 8.80 -8.91 -22.23
C ASP A 145 8.12 -9.79 -21.18
N ILE A 146 7.91 -9.25 -19.97
CA ILE A 146 7.30 -9.97 -18.85
C ILE A 146 6.34 -9.05 -18.10
N ALA A 147 5.10 -9.49 -17.91
CA ALA A 147 4.12 -8.86 -17.04
C ALA A 147 3.96 -9.68 -15.75
N PHE A 148 4.19 -9.06 -14.59
CA PHE A 148 3.91 -9.66 -13.28
C PHE A 148 2.58 -9.11 -12.75
N VAL A 149 1.64 -10.00 -12.44
CA VAL A 149 0.27 -9.67 -12.02
C VAL A 149 -0.02 -10.34 -10.67
N ASP A 150 -0.33 -9.54 -9.66
CA ASP A 150 -0.72 -10.01 -8.32
C ASP A 150 -2.10 -9.41 -7.97
N PRO A 151 -3.20 -10.03 -8.45
CA PRO A 151 -4.53 -9.46 -8.27
C PRO A 151 -5.01 -9.64 -6.82
N PRO A 152 -5.85 -8.73 -6.29
CA PRO A 152 -6.48 -8.91 -5.00
C PRO A 152 -7.17 -10.28 -4.87
N TYR A 153 -6.99 -10.93 -3.72
CA TYR A 153 -7.54 -12.27 -3.53
C TYR A 153 -9.04 -12.26 -3.23
N ASN A 154 -9.50 -11.39 -2.33
CA ASN A 154 -10.79 -11.50 -1.67
C ASN A 154 -11.55 -10.17 -1.60
N SER A 155 -12.66 -10.10 -0.86
CA SER A 155 -13.49 -8.88 -0.77
C SER A 155 -12.88 -7.71 -0.01
N ARG A 156 -11.69 -7.87 0.57
CA ARG A 156 -11.08 -6.83 1.40
C ARG A 156 -10.46 -5.77 0.51
N GLN A 157 -11.00 -4.57 0.64
CA GLN A 157 -10.63 -3.42 -0.18
C GLN A 157 -9.43 -2.73 0.47
N TYR A 158 -8.29 -2.69 -0.24
CA TYR A 158 -7.06 -2.08 0.27
C TYR A 158 -7.21 -0.60 0.62
N SER A 159 -8.04 0.13 -0.14
CA SER A 159 -8.39 1.53 0.18
C SER A 159 -9.07 1.69 1.55
N ARG A 160 -9.75 0.64 2.05
CA ARG A 160 -10.35 0.62 3.38
C ARG A 160 -9.36 0.16 4.45
N PHE A 161 -8.44 -0.74 4.10
CA PHE A 161 -7.45 -1.32 5.01
C PHE A 161 -6.30 -0.37 5.34
N TYR A 162 -5.89 0.48 4.39
CA TYR A 162 -4.77 1.40 4.58
C TYR A 162 -5.20 2.87 4.53
N HIS A 163 -6.46 3.14 4.89
CA HIS A 163 -7.06 4.48 4.82
C HIS A 163 -6.32 5.52 5.66
N VAL A 164 -5.72 5.15 6.80
CA VAL A 164 -4.93 6.07 7.63
C VAL A 164 -3.67 6.53 6.91
N LEU A 165 -2.91 5.59 6.33
CA LEU A 165 -1.70 5.91 5.56
C LEU A 165 -2.04 6.70 4.29
N GLU A 166 -3.11 6.32 3.58
CA GLU A 166 -3.59 7.05 2.41
C GLU A 166 -4.01 8.49 2.77
N ASN A 167 -4.68 8.69 3.91
CA ASN A 167 -5.06 10.01 4.39
C ASN A 167 -3.82 10.86 4.76
N ILE A 168 -2.84 10.30 5.48
CA ILE A 168 -1.59 11.01 5.78
C ILE A 168 -0.84 11.38 4.49
N THR A 169 -0.87 10.51 3.48
CA THR A 169 -0.17 10.75 2.22
C THR A 169 -0.86 11.81 1.35
N ARG A 170 -2.19 11.73 1.17
CA ARG A 170 -2.96 12.71 0.39
C ARG A 170 -3.08 14.06 1.09
N TRP A 171 -3.26 14.02 2.41
CA TRP A 171 -3.43 15.18 3.28
C TRP A 171 -4.66 16.05 2.98
N ASP A 172 -5.69 15.46 2.36
CA ASP A 172 -6.97 16.14 2.07
C ASP A 172 -7.84 16.38 3.32
N LYS A 173 -7.47 15.77 4.46
CA LYS A 173 -8.16 15.86 5.76
C LYS A 173 -9.69 15.63 5.68
N PRO A 174 -10.15 14.52 5.06
CA PRO A 174 -11.58 14.24 4.94
C PRO A 174 -12.26 14.07 6.31
N GLU A 175 -13.58 14.21 6.35
CA GLU A 175 -14.37 13.78 7.50
C GLU A 175 -14.28 12.25 7.66
N LEU A 176 -14.22 11.77 8.91
CA LEU A 176 -14.01 10.37 9.25
C LEU A 176 -15.15 9.83 10.11
N TYR A 177 -15.52 8.58 9.86
CA TYR A 177 -16.69 7.96 10.47
C TYR A 177 -16.37 6.63 11.16
N GLY A 178 -17.21 6.32 12.14
CA GLY A 178 -17.18 5.05 12.86
C GLY A 178 -15.95 4.86 13.74
N VAL A 179 -15.88 3.68 14.38
CA VAL A 179 -14.82 3.40 15.37
C VAL A 179 -13.42 3.38 14.73
N ALA A 180 -13.34 2.93 13.48
CA ALA A 180 -12.09 2.80 12.73
C ALA A 180 -11.64 4.11 12.06
N MET A 181 -12.40 5.21 12.14
CA MET A 181 -12.04 6.50 11.54
C MET A 181 -11.81 6.43 10.04
N LYS A 182 -12.74 5.79 9.32
CA LYS A 182 -12.66 5.64 7.87
C LYS A 182 -13.35 6.83 7.19
N PRO A 183 -12.80 7.37 6.10
CA PRO A 183 -13.52 8.32 5.26
C PRO A 183 -14.64 7.61 4.50
N GLU A 184 -15.40 8.36 3.71
CA GLU A 184 -16.28 7.80 2.68
C GLU A 184 -15.51 6.82 1.75
N PRO A 185 -16.14 5.75 1.24
CA PRO A 185 -15.49 4.83 0.32
C PRO A 185 -15.00 5.53 -0.95
N ASP A 186 -13.71 5.38 -1.22
CA ASP A 186 -13.03 5.89 -2.41
C ASP A 186 -12.09 4.79 -2.95
N ASN A 187 -11.79 4.84 -4.25
CA ASN A 187 -10.88 3.92 -4.94
C ASN A 187 -11.18 2.43 -4.66
N MET A 188 -12.45 2.03 -4.88
CA MET A 188 -12.93 0.67 -4.62
C MET A 188 -12.71 -0.19 -5.86
N SER A 189 -12.01 -1.32 -5.70
CA SER A 189 -11.63 -2.19 -6.82
C SER A 189 -12.71 -3.24 -7.13
N ASP A 190 -12.97 -3.47 -8.41
CA ASP A 190 -13.83 -4.55 -8.89
C ASP A 190 -13.21 -5.94 -8.74
N TYR A 191 -11.87 -6.03 -8.62
CA TYR A 191 -11.19 -7.28 -8.23
C TYR A 191 -11.59 -7.79 -6.83
N CYS A 192 -12.15 -6.92 -5.99
CA CYS A 192 -12.64 -7.28 -4.66
C CYS A 192 -14.17 -7.51 -4.64
N ARG A 193 -14.83 -7.49 -5.80
CA ARG A 193 -16.28 -7.67 -5.97
C ARG A 193 -16.58 -8.99 -6.69
N VAL A 194 -17.85 -9.20 -7.02
CA VAL A 194 -18.29 -10.41 -7.76
C VAL A 194 -17.78 -10.43 -9.20
N ALA A 195 -17.40 -9.28 -9.75
CA ALA A 195 -16.87 -9.12 -11.09
C ALA A 195 -15.37 -9.46 -11.23
N ALA A 196 -14.70 -9.93 -10.17
CA ALA A 196 -13.25 -10.08 -10.16
C ALA A 196 -12.72 -11.01 -11.27
N ALA A 197 -13.41 -12.11 -11.56
CA ALA A 197 -13.02 -13.04 -12.62
C ALA A 197 -13.12 -12.39 -14.01
N GLU A 198 -14.18 -11.61 -14.27
CA GLU A 198 -14.37 -10.85 -15.51
C GLU A 198 -13.29 -9.78 -15.69
N VAL A 199 -13.03 -8.99 -14.64
CA VAL A 199 -12.01 -7.92 -14.69
C VAL A 199 -10.60 -8.50 -14.86
N PHE A 200 -10.32 -9.64 -14.24
CA PHE A 200 -9.05 -10.36 -14.45
C PHE A 200 -8.92 -10.89 -15.89
N GLU A 201 -9.99 -11.48 -16.45
CA GLU A 201 -9.99 -11.93 -17.84
C GLU A 201 -9.74 -10.77 -18.83
N ASP A 202 -10.37 -9.62 -18.58
CA ASP A 202 -10.14 -8.40 -19.37
C ASP A 202 -8.66 -7.97 -19.36
N LEU A 203 -8.03 -7.91 -18.17
CA LEU A 203 -6.63 -7.55 -18.02
C LEU A 203 -5.71 -8.51 -18.78
N ILE A 204 -5.86 -9.83 -18.55
CA ILE A 204 -5.02 -10.86 -19.17
C ILE A 204 -5.17 -10.85 -20.69
N THR A 205 -6.38 -10.62 -21.20
CA THR A 205 -6.65 -10.56 -22.63
C THR A 205 -5.93 -9.38 -23.28
N LYS A 206 -6.01 -8.19 -22.65
CA LYS A 206 -5.43 -6.93 -23.16
C LYS A 206 -3.91 -6.83 -23.05
N LEU A 207 -3.29 -7.57 -22.13
CA LEU A 207 -1.84 -7.58 -21.93
C LEU A 207 -1.08 -7.96 -23.21
N ASP A 208 -0.33 -7.02 -23.76
CA ASP A 208 0.57 -7.26 -24.89
C ASP A 208 1.99 -7.56 -24.38
N CYS A 209 2.27 -8.85 -24.14
CA CYS A 209 3.53 -9.30 -23.57
C CYS A 209 3.93 -10.71 -24.02
N LYS A 210 5.21 -11.07 -23.86
CA LYS A 210 5.71 -12.44 -24.16
C LYS A 210 5.41 -13.42 -23.04
N TYR A 211 5.62 -13.01 -21.79
CA TYR A 211 5.34 -13.83 -20.61
C TYR A 211 4.45 -13.12 -19.61
N ILE A 212 3.51 -13.85 -19.02
CA ILE A 212 2.71 -13.40 -17.87
C ILE A 212 3.04 -14.26 -16.68
N VAL A 213 3.37 -13.64 -15.56
CA VAL A 213 3.56 -14.30 -14.27
C VAL A 213 2.44 -13.86 -13.34
N VAL A 214 1.66 -14.80 -12.81
CA VAL A 214 0.56 -14.52 -11.87
C VAL A 214 0.80 -15.24 -10.56
N THR A 215 0.67 -14.52 -9.44
CA THR A 215 0.65 -15.09 -8.09
C THR A 215 -0.77 -15.18 -7.55
N TYR A 216 -1.12 -16.31 -6.92
CA TYR A 216 -2.44 -16.50 -6.31
C TYR A 216 -2.42 -17.60 -5.25
N ASN A 217 -3.47 -17.70 -4.41
CA ASN A 217 -3.61 -18.76 -3.42
C ASN A 217 -4.96 -19.48 -3.47
N ASN A 218 -5.16 -20.48 -2.61
CA ASN A 218 -6.40 -21.26 -2.53
C ASN A 218 -7.24 -21.00 -1.27
N THR A 219 -7.35 -19.75 -0.82
CA THR A 219 -8.13 -19.40 0.39
C THR A 219 -9.65 -19.47 0.14
N TYR A 220 -10.19 -20.67 -0.08
CA TYR A 220 -11.62 -20.87 -0.36
C TYR A 220 -12.44 -21.27 0.88
N ASN A 221 -11.86 -22.12 1.74
CA ASN A 221 -12.49 -22.65 2.95
C ASN A 221 -12.35 -21.72 4.17
N SER A 222 -12.50 -20.41 3.97
CA SER A 222 -12.40 -19.45 5.07
C SER A 222 -13.73 -19.38 5.85
N LYS A 223 -13.66 -19.09 7.15
CA LYS A 223 -14.85 -18.89 7.99
C LYS A 223 -15.65 -17.63 7.66
N SER A 224 -15.07 -16.71 6.88
CA SER A 224 -15.67 -15.43 6.56
C SER A 224 -15.75 -15.26 5.06
N ASN A 225 -16.94 -15.00 4.53
CA ASN A 225 -17.16 -14.77 3.09
C ASN A 225 -16.25 -13.66 2.53
N SER A 226 -15.84 -12.68 3.34
CA SER A 226 -14.96 -11.61 2.89
C SER A 226 -13.51 -12.03 2.70
N SER A 227 -13.10 -13.17 3.28
CA SER A 227 -11.74 -13.72 3.18
C SER A 227 -11.65 -14.86 2.16
N ARG A 228 -12.79 -15.29 1.61
CA ARG A 228 -12.83 -16.24 0.50
C ARG A 228 -12.34 -15.56 -0.78
N ASN A 229 -11.49 -16.26 -1.52
CA ASN A 229 -11.01 -15.78 -2.82
C ASN A 229 -12.18 -15.51 -3.79
N LYS A 230 -12.02 -14.48 -4.62
CA LYS A 230 -13.03 -14.04 -5.58
C LYS A 230 -12.96 -14.73 -6.94
N ILE A 231 -11.78 -15.22 -7.30
CA ILE A 231 -11.56 -15.94 -8.54
C ILE A 231 -11.29 -17.40 -8.15
N GLU A 232 -12.09 -18.33 -8.66
CA GLU A 232 -11.80 -19.75 -8.48
C GLU A 232 -10.56 -20.14 -9.30
N LEU A 233 -9.72 -21.06 -8.79
CA LEU A 233 -8.49 -21.43 -9.51
C LEU A 233 -8.76 -21.96 -10.91
N GLY A 234 -9.90 -22.63 -11.11
CA GLY A 234 -10.33 -23.09 -12.43
C GLY A 234 -10.57 -21.92 -13.39
N GLU A 235 -11.32 -20.90 -12.96
CA GLU A 235 -11.58 -19.70 -13.76
C GLU A 235 -10.29 -18.95 -14.09
N LEU A 236 -9.40 -18.79 -13.10
CA LEU A 236 -8.09 -18.17 -13.29
C LEU A 236 -7.26 -18.95 -14.32
N GLU A 237 -7.17 -20.27 -14.18
CA GLU A 237 -6.41 -21.13 -15.09
C GLU A 237 -6.99 -21.16 -16.50
N ASP A 238 -8.31 -21.14 -16.64
CA ASP A 238 -8.98 -21.12 -17.94
C ASP A 238 -8.69 -19.81 -18.67
N THR A 239 -8.77 -18.67 -17.98
CA THR A 239 -8.35 -17.36 -18.52
C THR A 239 -6.90 -17.37 -18.98
N LEU A 240 -5.98 -17.89 -18.15
CA LEU A 240 -4.56 -17.94 -18.50
C LEU A 240 -4.26 -18.86 -19.70
N LYS A 241 -4.93 -20.03 -19.79
CA LYS A 241 -4.78 -20.96 -20.92
C LYS A 241 -5.32 -20.39 -22.23
N LYS A 242 -6.33 -19.51 -22.20
CA LYS A 242 -6.80 -18.79 -23.39
C LYS A 242 -5.69 -17.91 -23.98
N LYS A 243 -4.91 -17.27 -23.11
CA LYS A 243 -3.81 -16.36 -23.50
C LYS A 243 -2.58 -17.08 -24.04
N GLY A 244 -2.24 -18.26 -23.52
CA GLY A 244 -1.02 -18.94 -23.93
C GLY A 244 -0.74 -20.28 -23.26
N ALA A 245 0.47 -20.80 -23.46
CA ALA A 245 0.92 -22.05 -22.85
C ALA A 245 1.19 -21.84 -21.35
N LEU A 246 0.42 -22.51 -20.50
CA LEU A 246 0.46 -22.34 -19.05
C LEU A 246 1.37 -23.37 -18.36
N LYS A 247 2.23 -22.89 -17.46
CA LYS A 247 2.94 -23.68 -16.44
C LYS A 247 2.49 -23.24 -15.05
N LYS A 248 2.30 -24.21 -14.14
CA LYS A 248 1.85 -23.97 -12.76
C LYS A 248 2.88 -24.52 -11.77
N PHE A 249 3.24 -23.70 -10.81
CA PHE A 249 4.07 -24.05 -9.66
C PHE A 249 3.29 -23.80 -8.38
N SER A 250 3.58 -24.55 -7.31
CA SER A 250 2.93 -24.38 -6.02
C SER A 250 3.87 -24.66 -4.87
N MET A 251 3.69 -23.97 -3.76
CA MET A 251 4.38 -24.23 -2.50
C MET A 251 3.36 -24.26 -1.35
N ASP A 252 3.60 -25.12 -0.36
CA ASP A 252 2.80 -25.12 0.86
C ASP A 252 3.07 -23.84 1.65
N HIS A 253 2.02 -23.19 2.13
CA HIS A 253 2.12 -21.92 2.82
C HIS A 253 1.32 -21.92 4.13
N ASN A 254 1.89 -21.30 5.16
CA ASN A 254 1.22 -21.14 6.44
C ASN A 254 0.27 -19.95 6.36
N PHE A 255 -1.02 -20.18 6.58
CA PHE A 255 -2.01 -19.11 6.57
C PHE A 255 -1.81 -18.14 7.75
N PHE A 256 -1.92 -16.83 7.49
CA PHE A 256 -1.99 -15.80 8.53
C PHE A 256 -3.31 -15.91 9.30
N ASN A 257 -3.32 -16.59 10.45
CA ASN A 257 -4.53 -16.76 11.26
C ASN A 257 -4.55 -15.82 12.47
N ALA A 258 -5.75 -15.38 12.84
CA ALA A 258 -6.05 -14.86 14.17
C ALA A 258 -6.45 -15.99 15.14
N GLY A 259 -5.94 -17.21 14.93
CA GLY A 259 -6.19 -18.39 15.77
C GLY A 259 -7.51 -19.16 15.56
N LYS A 260 -8.34 -18.84 14.56
CA LYS A 260 -9.69 -19.43 14.40
C LYS A 260 -9.89 -20.38 13.22
N THR A 261 -8.90 -20.57 12.35
CA THR A 261 -9.08 -21.36 11.12
C THR A 261 -7.90 -22.29 10.90
N GLU A 262 -8.18 -23.59 10.79
CA GLU A 262 -7.23 -24.58 10.30
C GLU A 262 -7.47 -24.77 8.81
N PHE A 263 -6.50 -24.37 7.99
CA PHE A 263 -6.48 -24.71 6.57
C PHE A 263 -5.53 -25.89 6.35
N LYS A 264 -6.09 -27.04 5.97
CA LYS A 264 -5.28 -28.15 5.42
C LYS A 264 -5.02 -27.87 3.95
N ASN A 265 -3.79 -28.11 3.49
CA ASN A 265 -3.37 -27.95 2.08
C ASN A 265 -3.47 -26.50 1.54
N HIS A 266 -3.17 -25.50 2.38
CA HIS A 266 -3.06 -24.12 1.90
C HIS A 266 -1.80 -23.96 1.06
N LYS A 267 -1.95 -23.38 -0.13
CA LYS A 267 -0.88 -23.23 -1.11
C LYS A 267 -0.88 -21.85 -1.71
N GLU A 268 0.34 -21.37 -1.94
CA GLU A 268 0.63 -20.27 -2.86
C GLU A 268 1.01 -20.86 -4.22
N PHE A 269 0.56 -20.20 -5.28
CA PHE A 269 0.76 -20.61 -6.66
C PHE A 269 1.47 -19.53 -7.44
N VAL A 270 2.35 -19.98 -8.33
CA VAL A 270 2.93 -19.14 -9.39
C VAL A 270 2.53 -19.75 -10.72
N TYR A 271 1.83 -18.98 -11.53
CA TYR A 271 1.44 -19.33 -12.88
C TYR A 271 2.32 -18.57 -13.86
N VAL A 272 2.87 -19.27 -14.85
CA VAL A 272 3.68 -18.68 -15.92
C VAL A 272 3.04 -19.01 -17.26
N VAL A 273 2.64 -17.99 -18.01
CA VAL A 273 2.06 -18.12 -19.35
C VAL A 273 3.07 -17.63 -20.37
N GLU A 274 3.37 -18.46 -21.37
CA GLU A 274 4.01 -18.03 -22.61
C GLU A 274 2.91 -17.64 -23.60
N ALA A 275 2.76 -16.34 -23.85
CA ALA A 275 1.67 -15.79 -24.66
C ALA A 275 1.85 -16.14 -26.14
N LYS A 276 0.72 -16.28 -26.85
CA LYS A 276 0.68 -16.54 -28.30
C LYS A 276 0.81 -15.25 -29.11
#